data_AF-A0A354JUQ8-F1
#
_entry.id   AF-A0A354JUQ8-F1
#
_cell.length_a   1.000
_cell.length_b   1.000
_cell.length_c   1.000
_cell.angle_alpha   90.00
_cell.angle_beta   90.00
_cell.angle_gamma   90.00
#
_symmetry.space_group_name_H-M   'P 1'
#
loop_
_entity.id
_entity.type
_entity.pdbx_description
1 polymer ?
#
loop_
_entity_poly.entity_id
_entity_poly.type
_entity_poly.pdbx_seq_one_letter_code
_entity_poly.pdbx_strand_id
1 'polypeptide(L)'
;MIDPSTTANGSVMGASADEINFWYSTTGHNRVYASSFKTTSDSTLKRNIRSLPGGALNKVLALRPVSFKYKDEPDTLNRGRQSLGLIAQEVEAVIPEAVSFNRVVNVKVIYYDMIIPVFIKVIREQETLIESL
;
A
#
# COMPACT_ATOMS: atom_id res chain seq x y z
N MET A 1 21.51 9.68 2.52
CA MET A 1 21.04 8.37 2.01
C MET A 1 21.81 7.32 2.80
N ILE A 2 21.13 6.50 3.61
CA ILE A 2 21.79 5.42 4.36
C ILE A 2 21.61 4.14 3.54
N ASP A 3 22.70 3.42 3.34
CA ASP A 3 22.81 2.24 2.49
C ASP A 3 22.09 1.01 3.12
N PRO A 4 21.00 0.50 2.50
CA PRO A 4 20.28 -0.68 2.97
C PRO A 4 21.08 -1.99 2.78
N SER A 5 22.31 -1.95 2.23
CA SER A 5 23.17 -3.12 2.05
C SER A 5 23.95 -3.52 3.29
N THR A 6 23.92 -2.72 4.37
CA THR A 6 24.49 -3.16 5.65
C THR A 6 23.52 -4.13 6.32
N THR A 7 23.80 -5.42 6.20
CA THR A 7 23.21 -6.48 7.03
C THR A 7 23.63 -6.26 8.48
N ALA A 8 22.95 -5.33 9.16
CA ALA A 8 23.00 -5.28 10.61
C ALA A 8 22.29 -6.52 11.15
N ASN A 9 22.88 -7.19 12.14
CA ASN A 9 22.23 -8.26 12.91
C ASN A 9 21.07 -7.72 13.78
N GLY A 10 20.36 -6.66 13.35
CA GLY A 10 19.37 -5.92 14.12
C GLY A 10 18.55 -4.94 13.29
N SER A 11 17.57 -4.29 13.91
CA SER A 11 16.73 -3.28 13.28
C SER A 11 17.48 -1.96 13.10
N VAL A 12 17.34 -1.35 11.93
CA VAL A 12 17.89 -0.05 11.58
C VAL A 12 16.75 0.92 11.26
N MET A 13 16.95 2.19 11.60
CA MET A 13 16.07 3.29 11.25
C MET A 13 16.83 4.28 10.37
N GLY A 14 16.14 4.83 9.38
CA GLY A 14 16.66 5.89 8.52
C GLY A 14 15.56 6.87 8.17
N ALA A 15 15.93 8.13 8.06
CA ALA A 15 15.01 9.20 7.73
C ALA A 15 15.55 10.04 6.56
N SER A 16 14.63 10.61 5.80
CA SER A 16 14.86 11.64 4.80
C SER A 16 13.90 12.81 5.05
N ALA A 17 13.88 13.81 4.16
CA ALA A 17 12.89 14.88 4.23
C ALA A 17 11.45 14.36 4.11
N ASP A 18 11.26 13.24 3.41
CA ASP A 18 9.93 12.77 2.99
C ASP A 18 9.51 11.44 3.65
N GLU A 19 10.43 10.68 4.25
CA GLU A 19 10.15 9.32 4.73
C GLU A 19 10.99 8.93 5.95
N ILE A 20 10.37 8.15 6.84
CA ILE A 20 11.04 7.40 7.92
C ILE A 20 10.87 5.91 7.63
N ASN A 21 11.99 5.19 7.54
CA ASN A 21 12.05 3.77 7.24
C ASN A 21 12.58 2.98 8.44
N PHE A 22 12.00 1.79 8.67
CA PHE A 22 12.46 0.81 9.66
C PHE A 22 12.69 -0.53 8.97
N TRP A 23 13.94 -1.01 8.91
CA TRP A 23 14.30 -2.22 8.18
C TRP A 23 15.25 -3.12 8.98
N TYR A 24 15.33 -4.39 8.57
CA TYR A 24 16.29 -5.37 9.09
C TYR A 24 17.06 -6.12 7.98
N SER A 25 16.69 -5.89 6.72
CA SER A 25 17.44 -6.31 5.53
C SER A 25 17.11 -5.37 4.36
N THR A 26 17.72 -5.60 3.19
CA THR A 26 17.46 -4.76 2.00
C THR A 26 15.99 -4.77 1.56
N THR A 27 15.29 -5.88 1.71
CA THR A 27 13.86 -6.02 1.33
C THR A 27 12.94 -6.15 2.55
N GLY A 28 13.50 -6.47 3.72
CA GLY A 28 12.78 -6.78 4.95
C GLY A 28 12.56 -5.55 5.83
N HIS A 29 11.29 -5.25 6.08
CA HIS A 29 10.84 -4.12 6.89
C HIS A 29 10.26 -4.55 8.24
N ASN A 30 10.41 -3.71 9.24
CA ASN A 30 9.90 -3.99 10.59
C ASN A 30 8.37 -3.91 10.64
N ARG A 31 7.77 -4.71 11.52
CA ARG A 31 6.37 -4.51 11.91
C ARG A 31 6.28 -3.37 12.91
N VAL A 32 5.29 -2.52 12.74
CA VAL A 32 5.05 -1.36 13.61
C VAL A 32 3.81 -1.62 14.45
N TYR A 33 3.96 -1.61 15.78
CA TYR A 33 2.85 -1.62 16.72
C TYR A 33 2.59 -0.18 17.15
N ALA A 34 1.41 0.34 16.82
CA ALA A 34 1.00 1.69 17.15
C ALA A 34 -0.46 1.70 17.60
N SER A 35 -0.82 2.64 18.47
CA SER A 35 -2.22 2.82 18.90
C SER A 35 -3.09 3.44 17.79
N SER A 36 -2.50 4.25 16.90
CA SER A 36 -3.20 4.83 15.74
C SER A 36 -2.22 5.35 14.68
N PHE A 37 -2.66 5.34 13.42
CA PHE A 37 -2.04 6.08 12.32
C PHE A 37 -3.03 7.15 11.86
N LYS A 38 -2.66 8.43 11.98
CA LYS A 38 -3.52 9.57 11.61
C LYS A 38 -2.90 10.29 10.42
N THR A 39 -3.68 10.43 9.35
CA THR A 39 -3.27 11.17 8.15
C THR A 39 -4.04 12.48 8.06
N THR A 40 -3.34 13.54 7.66
CA THR A 40 -3.95 14.86 7.45
C THR A 40 -4.83 14.83 6.20
N SER A 41 -6.08 15.26 6.31
CA SER A 41 -7.07 15.18 5.20
C SER A 41 -7.99 16.40 5.12
N ASP A 42 -7.57 17.54 5.67
CA ASP A 42 -8.33 18.79 5.70
C ASP A 42 -8.52 19.39 4.29
N SER A 43 -9.67 20.00 4.02
CA SER A 43 -9.96 20.63 2.72
C SER A 43 -9.07 21.84 2.45
N THR A 44 -8.63 22.56 3.48
CA THR A 44 -7.72 23.73 3.38
C THR A 44 -6.32 23.36 2.90
N LEU A 45 -5.94 22.09 3.03
CA LEU A 45 -4.65 21.54 2.62
C LEU A 45 -4.73 20.81 1.26
N LYS A 46 -5.90 20.81 0.62
CA LYS A 46 -6.16 20.15 -0.66
C LYS A 46 -6.46 21.19 -1.73
N ARG A 47 -6.01 20.92 -2.95
CA ARG A 47 -6.28 21.74 -4.14
C ARG A 47 -6.82 20.86 -5.27
N ASN A 48 -7.53 21.46 -6.21
CA ASN A 48 -8.09 20.76 -7.38
C ASN A 48 -8.99 19.56 -7.00
N ILE A 49 -9.81 19.71 -5.97
CA ILE A 49 -10.69 18.66 -5.46
C ILE A 49 -11.76 18.35 -6.54
N ARG A 50 -11.80 17.10 -7.00
CA ARG A 50 -12.78 16.58 -7.97
C ARG A 50 -13.29 15.24 -7.49
N SER A 51 -14.54 14.91 -7.82
CA SER A 51 -15.08 13.56 -7.59
C SER A 51 -14.30 12.53 -8.41
N LEU A 52 -14.15 11.32 -7.88
CA LEU A 52 -13.60 10.21 -8.66
C LEU A 52 -14.50 9.92 -9.87
N PRO A 53 -13.91 9.72 -11.06
CA PRO A 53 -14.66 9.40 -12.27
C PRO A 53 -15.40 8.07 -12.12
N GLY A 54 -16.33 7.81 -13.04
CA GLY A 54 -16.99 6.51 -13.12
C GLY A 54 -16.05 5.36 -13.48
N GLY A 55 -16.51 4.12 -13.31
CA GLY A 55 -15.78 2.91 -13.68
C GLY A 55 -14.88 2.38 -12.57
N ALA A 56 -15.10 2.79 -11.32
CA ALA A 56 -14.38 2.24 -10.18
C ALA A 56 -14.63 0.73 -10.03
N LEU A 57 -15.87 0.27 -10.33
CA LEU A 57 -16.20 -1.15 -10.28
C LEU A 57 -15.30 -1.96 -11.23
N ASN A 58 -15.15 -1.54 -12.48
CA ASN A 58 -14.31 -2.22 -13.46
C ASN A 58 -12.85 -2.26 -13.03
N LYS A 59 -12.34 -1.19 -12.41
CA LYS A 59 -10.99 -1.15 -11.85
C LYS A 59 -10.83 -2.21 -10.77
N VAL A 60 -11.73 -2.25 -9.78
CA VAL A 60 -11.63 -3.21 -8.68
C VAL A 60 -11.80 -4.65 -9.15
N LEU A 61 -12.69 -4.92 -10.11
CA LEU A 61 -12.85 -6.25 -10.70
C LEU A 61 -11.62 -6.74 -11.47
N ALA A 62 -10.78 -5.83 -11.98
CA ALA A 62 -9.52 -6.18 -12.62
C ALA A 62 -8.39 -6.50 -11.62
N LEU A 63 -8.55 -6.18 -10.33
CA LEU A 63 -7.58 -6.50 -9.30
C LEU A 63 -7.74 -7.96 -8.86
N ARG A 64 -6.61 -8.64 -8.66
CA ARG A 64 -6.58 -10.02 -8.19
C ARG A 64 -6.12 -10.07 -6.72
N PRO A 65 -7.02 -10.36 -5.76
CA PRO A 65 -6.62 -10.66 -4.40
C PRO A 65 -5.75 -11.92 -4.38
N VAL A 66 -4.63 -11.86 -3.65
CA VAL A 66 -3.69 -12.97 -3.54
C VAL A 66 -3.41 -13.31 -2.09
N SER A 67 -3.00 -14.57 -1.87
CA SER A 67 -2.35 -14.98 -0.64
C SER A 67 -0.89 -15.30 -0.91
N PHE A 68 0.00 -14.88 -0.01
CA PHE A 68 1.44 -15.00 -0.20
C PHE A 68 2.19 -15.13 1.13
N LYS A 69 3.44 -15.55 1.04
CA LYS A 69 4.46 -15.42 2.08
C LYS A 69 5.62 -14.59 1.52
N TYR A 70 6.27 -13.79 2.34
CA TYR A 70 7.49 -13.10 1.95
C TYR A 70 8.64 -14.10 1.81
N LYS A 71 9.47 -13.94 0.77
CA LYS A 71 10.60 -14.85 0.49
C LYS A 71 11.66 -14.83 1.60
N ASP A 72 11.92 -13.64 2.16
CA ASP A 72 12.99 -13.41 3.13
C ASP A 72 12.50 -13.48 4.59
N GLU A 73 11.28 -13.98 4.82
CA GLU A 73 10.77 -14.23 6.17
C GLU A 73 10.93 -15.70 6.56
N PRO A 74 11.70 -16.02 7.62
CA PRO A 74 11.81 -17.39 8.10
C PRO A 74 10.48 -17.83 8.72
N ASP A 75 10.05 -19.06 8.38
CA ASP A 75 8.87 -19.70 8.97
C ASP A 75 9.10 -19.95 10.46
N THR A 76 8.62 -19.02 11.29
CA THR A 76 8.73 -19.05 12.76
C THR A 76 7.38 -18.70 13.37
N LEU A 77 7.21 -18.88 14.68
CA LEU A 77 5.97 -18.48 15.39
C LEU A 77 5.55 -17.03 15.10
N ASN A 78 6.52 -16.14 14.87
CA ASN A 78 6.29 -14.72 14.67
C ASN A 78 6.57 -14.23 13.23
N ARG A 79 7.12 -15.02 12.31
CA ARG A 79 7.47 -14.61 10.91
C ARG A 79 7.11 -15.70 9.90
N GLY A 80 6.97 -15.36 8.62
CA GLY A 80 6.62 -16.34 7.57
C GLY A 80 5.13 -16.71 7.56
N ARG A 81 4.30 -15.92 8.25
CA ARG A 81 2.84 -16.14 8.28
C ARG A 81 2.25 -15.83 6.91
N GLN A 82 1.29 -16.66 6.51
CA GLN A 82 0.50 -16.42 5.31
C GLN A 82 -0.22 -15.07 5.42
N SER A 83 -0.05 -14.25 4.40
CA SER A 83 -0.61 -12.90 4.29
C SER A 83 -1.59 -12.83 3.13
N LEU A 84 -2.48 -11.84 3.17
CA LEU A 84 -3.40 -11.50 2.08
C LEU A 84 -3.08 -10.10 1.57
N GLY A 85 -3.25 -9.87 0.28
CA GLY A 85 -3.03 -8.55 -0.30
C GLY A 85 -3.14 -8.55 -1.83
N LEU A 86 -2.43 -7.60 -2.43
CA LEU A 86 -2.39 -7.36 -3.87
C LEU A 86 -0.93 -7.35 -4.35
N ILE A 87 -0.74 -7.58 -5.66
CA ILE A 87 0.56 -7.44 -6.31
C ILE A 87 0.71 -6.01 -6.84
N ALA A 88 1.76 -5.30 -6.42
CA ALA A 88 1.94 -3.88 -6.76
C ALA A 88 1.99 -3.63 -8.28
N GLN A 89 2.56 -4.55 -9.05
CA GLN A 89 2.61 -4.48 -10.51
C GLN A 89 1.23 -4.59 -11.15
N GLU A 90 0.34 -5.42 -10.59
CA GLU A 90 -1.04 -5.57 -11.07
C GLU A 90 -1.88 -4.35 -10.68
N VAL A 91 -1.67 -3.81 -9.47
CA VAL A 91 -2.32 -2.57 -9.04
C VAL A 91 -1.91 -1.40 -9.91
N GLU A 92 -0.63 -1.27 -10.26
CA GLU A 92 -0.13 -0.15 -11.07
C GLU A 92 -0.80 -0.08 -12.45
N ALA A 93 -1.13 -1.23 -13.05
CA ALA A 93 -1.81 -1.28 -14.33
C ALA A 93 -3.26 -0.73 -14.28
N VAL A 94 -3.85 -0.62 -13.09
CA VAL A 94 -5.28 -0.29 -12.89
C VAL A 94 -5.48 1.02 -12.10
N ILE A 95 -4.70 1.19 -11.04
CA ILE A 95 -4.71 2.33 -10.09
C ILE A 95 -3.24 2.75 -9.87
N PRO A 96 -2.57 3.33 -10.89
CA PRO A 96 -1.16 3.69 -10.81
C PRO A 96 -0.87 4.65 -9.66
N GLU A 97 -1.83 5.48 -9.28
CA GLU A 97 -1.70 6.46 -8.20
C GLU A 97 -1.51 5.81 -6.83
N ALA A 98 -2.02 4.59 -6.64
CA ALA A 98 -1.88 3.83 -5.40
C ALA A 98 -0.53 3.09 -5.30
N VAL A 99 0.33 3.19 -6.32
CA VAL A 99 1.63 2.52 -6.35
C VAL A 99 2.75 3.56 -6.36
N SER A 100 3.77 3.31 -5.56
CA SER A 100 5.02 4.07 -5.57
C SER A 100 6.19 3.14 -5.75
N PHE A 101 7.34 3.72 -6.06
CA PHE A 101 8.59 3.00 -6.25
C PHE A 101 9.58 3.41 -5.17
N ASN A 102 9.91 2.47 -4.29
CA ASN A 102 10.99 2.67 -3.36
C ASN A 102 12.31 2.51 -4.12
N ARG A 103 12.96 3.64 -4.41
CA ARG A 103 14.22 3.70 -5.16
C ARG A 103 15.42 3.15 -4.38
N VAL A 104 15.35 3.18 -3.05
CA VAL A 104 16.44 2.74 -2.18
C VAL A 104 16.59 1.22 -2.25
N VAL A 105 15.46 0.50 -2.26
CA VAL A 105 15.44 -0.97 -2.28
C VAL A 105 14.97 -1.57 -3.61
N ASN A 106 14.68 -0.70 -4.59
CA ASN A 106 14.30 -1.06 -5.97
C ASN A 106 13.04 -1.94 -6.06
N VAL A 107 12.00 -1.63 -5.27
CA VAL A 107 10.72 -2.37 -5.26
C VAL A 107 9.51 -1.44 -5.38
N LYS A 108 8.40 -1.98 -5.90
CA LYS A 108 7.10 -1.30 -5.89
C LYS A 108 6.39 -1.50 -4.55
N VAL A 109 5.76 -0.45 -4.07
CA VAL A 109 4.99 -0.42 -2.82
C VAL A 109 3.57 0.06 -3.09
N ILE A 110 2.60 -0.39 -2.29
CA ILE A 110 1.20 -0.01 -2.43
C ILE A 110 0.81 0.89 -1.26
N TYR A 111 0.21 2.04 -1.56
CA TYR A 111 -0.53 2.86 -0.60
C TYR A 111 -1.96 2.32 -0.49
N TYR A 112 -2.17 1.33 0.38
CA TYR A 112 -3.49 0.70 0.54
C TYR A 112 -4.60 1.70 0.92
N ASP A 113 -4.26 2.79 1.62
CA ASP A 113 -5.20 3.87 1.97
C ASP A 113 -5.78 4.58 0.72
N MET A 114 -5.05 4.61 -0.40
CA MET A 114 -5.54 5.18 -1.65
C MET A 114 -6.59 4.31 -2.34
N ILE A 115 -6.67 3.02 -1.98
CA ILE A 115 -7.66 2.09 -2.53
C ILE A 115 -9.03 2.27 -1.84
N ILE A 116 -9.04 2.69 -0.57
CA ILE A 116 -10.28 2.92 0.22
C ILE A 116 -11.29 3.83 -0.50
N PRO A 117 -10.94 5.06 -0.97
CA PRO A 117 -11.91 5.90 -1.67
C PRO A 117 -12.39 5.31 -3.00
N VAL A 118 -11.60 4.44 -3.64
CA VAL A 118 -12.04 3.69 -4.83
C VAL A 118 -13.13 2.69 -4.46
N PHE A 119 -12.96 1.92 -3.37
CA PHE A 119 -14.01 1.01 -2.89
C PHE A 119 -15.30 1.74 -2.49
N ILE A 120 -15.20 2.91 -1.86
CA ILE A 120 -16.38 3.75 -1.58
C ILE A 120 -17.11 4.10 -2.88
N LYS A 121 -16.37 4.46 -3.94
CA LYS A 121 -16.96 4.74 -5.25
C LYS A 121 -17.61 3.50 -5.87
N VAL A 122 -16.99 2.31 -5.73
CA VAL A 122 -17.59 1.03 -6.17
C VAL A 122 -18.94 0.79 -5.53
N ILE A 123 -19.05 0.93 -4.20
CA ILE A 123 -20.30 0.70 -3.47
C ILE A 123 -21.39 1.66 -3.98
N ARG A 124 -21.05 2.94 -4.21
CA ARG A 124 -21.99 3.91 -4.77
C ARG A 124 -22.42 3.59 -6.20
N GLU A 125 -21.49 3.15 -7.05
CA GLU A 125 -21.82 2.72 -8.41
C GLU A 125 -22.72 1.49 -8.41
N GLN A 126 -22.45 0.52 -7.54
CA GLN A 126 -23.26 -0.67 -7.37
C GLN A 126 -24.68 -0.33 -6.88
N GLU A 127 -24.83 0.58 -5.93
CA GLU A 127 -26.15 1.01 -5.44
C GLU A 127 -26.97 1.64 -6.58
N THR A 128 -26.39 2.55 -7.37
CA THR A 128 -27.08 3.15 -8.51
C THR A 128 -27.49 2.11 -9.56
N LEU A 129 -26.69 1.06 -9.77
CA LEU A 129 -27.07 -0.04 -10.66
C LEU A 129 -28.25 -0.82 -10.09
N ILE A 130 -28.27 -1.11 -8.79
CA ILE A 130 -29.37 -1.83 -8.13
C ILE A 130 -30.67 -1.04 -8.18
N GLU A 131 -30.64 0.27 -7.92
CA GLU A 131 -31.81 1.16 -8.02
C GLU A 131 -32.40 1.25 -9.44
N SER A 132 -31.62 0.87 -10.45
CA SER A 132 -32.02 0.90 -11.86
C SER A 132 -32.59 -0.44 -12.38
N LEU A 133 -32.63 -1.48 -11.54
CA LEU A 133 -33.24 -2.79 -11.84
C LEU A 133 -34.73 -2.80 -11.51
#